data_AF-A0A542CY51-F1
#
_entry.id   AF-A0A542CY51-F1
#
_cell.length_a   1.000
_cell.length_b   1.000
_cell.length_c   1.000
_cell.angle_alpha   90.00
_cell.angle_beta   90.00
_cell.angle_gamma   90.00
#
_symmetry.space_group_name_H-M   'P 1'
#
loop_
_entity.id
_entity.type
_entity.pdbx_description
1 polymer ?
#
loop_
_entity_poly.entity_id
_entity_poly.type
_entity_poly.pdbx_seq_one_letter_code
_entity_poly.pdbx_strand_id
1 'polypeptide(L)'
;MDDEPKKLSSLQAKNLVLGLSKKSRSVLNSILESNDGERGFWCRNVASKINIDVSELSDVWSVLTRKTCSLTNDFEAYLIDWEWNDERRDYYGRLHQITYHNCKKAMNL
;
A
#
# COMPACT_ATOMS: atom_id res chain seq x y z
N MET A 1 10.20 15.84 11.90
CA MET A 1 9.84 15.85 10.47
C MET A 1 8.73 14.82 10.38
N ASP A 2 7.50 15.27 10.16
CA ASP A 2 6.39 14.35 9.92
C ASP A 2 6.60 13.84 8.49
N ASP A 3 7.35 12.75 8.36
CA ASP A 3 7.45 12.07 7.08
C ASP A 3 6.06 11.48 6.81
N GLU A 4 5.43 11.92 5.73
CA GLU A 4 4.18 11.35 5.24
C GLU A 4 4.44 10.35 4.11
N PRO A 5 3.60 9.32 3.94
CA PRO A 5 3.70 8.43 2.80
C PRO A 5 3.65 9.21 1.48
N LYS A 6 4.37 8.72 0.48
CA LYS A 6 4.57 9.48 -0.76
C LYS A 6 3.26 9.72 -1.50
N LYS A 7 2.99 10.99 -1.81
CA LYS A 7 1.94 11.41 -2.74
C LYS A 7 2.33 11.04 -4.18
N LEU A 8 1.64 10.07 -4.76
CA LEU A 8 1.78 9.68 -6.16
C LEU A 8 0.78 10.46 -7.04
N SER A 9 1.29 11.06 -8.11
CA SER A 9 0.45 11.58 -9.19
C SER A 9 -0.36 10.45 -9.85
N SER A 10 -1.39 10.82 -10.63
CA SER A 10 -2.21 9.85 -11.37
C SER A 10 -1.38 8.97 -12.31
N LEU A 11 -0.40 9.56 -13.02
CA LEU A 11 0.49 8.82 -13.91
C LEU A 11 1.41 7.86 -13.13
N GLN A 12 1.97 8.29 -12.00
CA GLN A 12 2.80 7.42 -11.16
C GLN A 12 2.00 6.28 -10.55
N ALA A 13 0.79 6.52 -10.06
CA ALA A 13 -0.09 5.49 -9.53
C ALA A 13 -0.47 4.46 -10.61
N LYS A 14 -0.76 4.92 -11.84
CA LYS A 14 -1.01 4.03 -12.98
C LYS A 14 0.21 3.16 -13.29
N ASN A 15 1.40 3.76 -13.36
CA ASN A 15 2.65 3.03 -13.61
C ASN A 15 2.99 2.04 -12.48
N LEU A 16 2.70 2.40 -11.22
CA LEU A 16 2.81 1.50 -10.09
C LEU A 16 1.95 0.25 -10.32
N VAL A 17 0.65 0.43 -10.52
CA VAL A 17 -0.33 -0.66 -10.71
C VAL A 17 0.03 -1.55 -11.89
N LEU A 18 0.42 -0.98 -13.03
CA LEU A 18 0.84 -1.73 -14.22
C LEU A 18 2.09 -2.58 -13.98
N GLY A 19 2.99 -2.12 -13.12
CA GLY A 19 4.22 -2.82 -12.80
C GLY A 19 4.11 -3.89 -11.71
N LEU A 20 2.95 -4.07 -11.07
CA LEU A 20 2.79 -5.03 -9.97
C LEU A 20 2.67 -6.47 -10.46
N SER A 21 3.27 -7.40 -9.71
CA SER A 21 2.97 -8.83 -9.83
C SER A 21 1.53 -9.12 -9.45
N LYS A 22 1.00 -10.30 -9.81
CA LYS A 22 -0.34 -10.72 -9.40
C LYS A 22 -0.52 -10.64 -7.88
N LYS A 23 0.45 -11.13 -7.09
CA LYS A 23 0.41 -11.10 -5.61
C LYS A 23 0.37 -9.67 -5.08
N SER A 24 1.30 -8.81 -5.50
CA SER A 24 1.34 -7.41 -5.04
C SER A 24 0.09 -6.63 -5.46
N ARG A 25 -0.46 -6.93 -6.64
CA ARG A 25 -1.71 -6.33 -7.12
C ARG A 25 -2.91 -6.79 -6.30
N SER A 26 -2.99 -8.05 -5.91
CA SER A 26 -4.02 -8.56 -4.99
C SER A 26 -3.94 -7.91 -3.61
N VAL A 27 -2.73 -7.72 -3.06
CA VAL A 27 -2.53 -6.99 -1.80
C VAL A 27 -3.00 -5.54 -1.94
N LEU A 28 -2.56 -4.83 -2.99
CA LEU A 28 -3.00 -3.45 -3.21
C LEU A 28 -4.52 -3.36 -3.37
N ASN A 29 -5.15 -4.30 -4.09
CA ASN A 29 -6.61 -4.36 -4.18
C ASN A 29 -7.27 -4.50 -2.81
N SER A 30 -6.77 -5.44 -2.00
CA SER A 30 -7.29 -5.68 -0.64
C SER A 30 -7.15 -4.47 0.27
N ILE A 31 -6.09 -3.67 0.12
CA ILE A 31 -5.90 -2.40 0.83
C ILE A 31 -6.96 -1.38 0.41
N LEU A 32 -7.15 -1.20 -0.90
CA LEU A 32 -8.07 -0.21 -1.47
C LEU A 32 -9.54 -0.53 -1.21
N GLU A 33 -9.87 -1.80 -0.97
CA GLU A 33 -11.20 -2.27 -0.58
C GLU A 33 -11.35 -2.48 0.94
N SER A 34 -10.41 -2.00 1.74
CA SER A 34 -10.49 -2.13 3.20
C SER A 34 -11.65 -1.30 3.77
N ASN A 35 -12.22 -1.76 4.89
CA ASN A 35 -13.37 -1.12 5.52
C ASN A 35 -13.07 0.31 6.02
N ASP A 36 -11.82 0.56 6.41
CA ASP A 36 -11.41 1.88 6.93
C ASP A 36 -11.18 2.88 5.77
N GLY A 37 -11.07 2.38 4.54
CA GLY A 37 -11.03 3.15 3.31
C GLY A 37 -9.74 3.95 3.16
N GLU A 38 -9.85 5.24 2.84
CA GLU A 38 -8.70 6.13 2.73
C GLU A 38 -7.97 6.37 4.06
N ARG A 39 -8.57 5.98 5.19
CA ARG A 39 -7.97 6.14 6.53
C ARG A 39 -6.88 5.12 6.82
N GLY A 40 -6.80 4.03 6.06
CA GLY A 40 -5.81 2.99 6.27
C GLY A 40 -6.39 1.57 6.27
N PHE A 41 -5.61 0.62 6.76
CA PHE A 41 -5.95 -0.80 6.74
C PHE A 41 -5.16 -1.61 7.77
N TRP A 42 -5.68 -2.78 8.15
CA TRP A 42 -5.02 -3.71 9.06
C TRP A 42 -4.31 -4.83 8.30
N CYS A 43 -3.05 -5.10 8.60
CA CYS A 43 -2.24 -6.10 7.90
C CYS A 43 -2.85 -7.51 7.94
N ARG A 44 -3.35 -7.97 9.09
CA ARG A 44 -4.00 -9.29 9.18
C ARG A 44 -5.27 -9.37 8.34
N ASN A 45 -6.04 -8.29 8.26
CA ASN A 45 -7.25 -8.25 7.43
C ASN A 45 -6.89 -8.35 5.94
N VAL A 46 -5.82 -7.67 5.54
CA VAL A 46 -5.30 -7.76 4.16
C VAL A 46 -4.83 -9.18 3.86
N ALA A 47 -3.99 -9.76 4.72
CA ALA A 47 -3.48 -11.14 4.55
C ALA A 47 -4.62 -12.16 4.46
N SER A 48 -5.58 -12.08 5.40
CA SER A 48 -6.75 -12.96 5.47
C SER A 48 -7.62 -12.86 4.21
N LYS A 49 -7.88 -11.64 3.71
CA LYS A 49 -8.72 -11.42 2.52
C LYS A 49 -8.15 -12.06 1.25
N ILE A 50 -6.83 -12.23 1.15
CA ILE A 50 -6.18 -12.89 0.01
C ILE A 50 -5.61 -14.27 0.36
N ASN A 51 -5.95 -14.82 1.53
CA ASN A 51 -5.59 -16.15 2.01
C ASN A 51 -4.08 -16.44 2.00
N ILE A 52 -3.28 -15.53 2.59
CA ILE A 52 -1.83 -15.72 2.79
C ILE A 52 -1.46 -15.51 4.26
N ASP A 53 -0.25 -15.91 4.66
CA ASP A 53 0.28 -15.54 5.98
C ASP A 53 0.61 -14.04 6.04
N VAL A 54 0.44 -13.41 7.21
CA VAL A 54 0.81 -12.01 7.41
C VAL A 54 2.31 -11.77 7.20
N SER A 55 3.17 -12.75 7.47
CA SER A 55 4.62 -12.68 7.24
C SER A 55 4.97 -12.55 5.76
N GLU A 56 4.14 -13.09 4.88
CA GLU A 56 4.32 -13.03 3.42
C GLU A 56 4.10 -11.63 2.83
N LEU A 57 3.55 -10.70 3.63
CA LEU A 57 3.37 -9.32 3.22
C LEU A 57 4.70 -8.55 3.18
N SER A 58 5.72 -8.97 3.95
CA SER A 58 7.03 -8.32 4.01
C SER A 58 7.72 -8.19 2.64
N ASP A 59 7.65 -9.25 1.82
CA ASP A 59 8.17 -9.24 0.44
C ASP A 59 7.41 -8.26 -0.45
N VAL A 60 6.09 -8.17 -0.27
CA VAL A 60 5.25 -7.25 -1.02
C VAL A 60 5.60 -5.81 -0.66
N TRP A 61 5.83 -5.51 0.62
CA TRP A 61 6.26 -4.19 1.09
C TRP A 61 7.58 -3.78 0.45
N SER A 62 8.57 -4.67 0.46
CA SER A 62 9.86 -4.43 -0.20
C SER A 62 9.72 -4.09 -1.68
N VAL A 63 8.81 -4.77 -2.39
CA VAL A 63 8.54 -4.49 -3.81
C VAL A 63 7.85 -3.14 -4.00
N LEU A 64 6.85 -2.82 -3.17
CA LEU A 64 6.12 -1.55 -3.26
C LEU A 64 7.05 -0.36 -2.97
N THR A 65 7.87 -0.42 -1.93
CA THR A 65 8.85 0.63 -1.61
C THR A 65 9.81 0.86 -2.77
N ARG A 66 10.48 -0.19 -3.27
CA ARG A 66 11.41 -0.05 -4.42
C ARG A 66 10.77 0.56 -5.65
N LYS A 67 9.52 0.18 -5.96
CA LYS A 67 8.78 0.74 -7.10
C LYS A 67 8.42 2.20 -6.88
N THR A 68 7.97 2.56 -5.68
CA THR A 68 7.69 3.95 -5.31
C THR A 68 8.94 4.80 -5.49
N CYS A 69 10.08 4.40 -4.90
CA CYS A 69 11.34 5.13 -5.04
C CYS A 69 11.72 5.35 -6.51
N SER A 70 11.61 4.31 -7.34
CA SER A 70 11.92 4.38 -8.76
C SER A 70 10.97 5.31 -9.54
N LEU A 71 9.67 5.29 -9.22
CA LEU A 71 8.66 6.11 -9.89
C LEU A 71 8.71 7.58 -9.48
N THR A 72 9.23 7.88 -8.29
CA THR A 72 9.35 9.24 -7.76
C THR A 72 10.76 9.80 -7.88
N ASN A 73 11.74 8.98 -8.27
CA ASN A 73 13.16 9.29 -8.25
C ASN A 73 13.60 9.83 -6.87
N ASP A 74 13.13 9.17 -5.82
CA ASP A 74 13.32 9.56 -4.42
C ASP A 74 13.59 8.31 -3.59
N PHE A 75 14.82 8.14 -3.11
CA PHE A 75 15.28 6.93 -2.43
C PHE A 75 14.72 6.78 -1.02
N GLU A 76 14.27 7.87 -0.41
CA GLU A 76 13.65 7.87 0.92
C GLU A 76 12.12 7.72 0.83
N ALA A 77 11.55 7.75 -0.39
CA ALA A 77 10.12 7.62 -0.58
C ALA A 77 9.60 6.24 -0.18
N TYR A 78 8.58 6.21 0.66
CA TYR A 78 7.84 5.01 1.00
C TYR A 78 6.37 5.18 0.64
N LEU A 79 5.71 4.07 0.29
CA LEU A 79 4.30 4.10 -0.14
C LEU A 79 3.33 4.10 1.04
N ILE A 80 3.67 3.33 2.06
CA ILE A 80 2.78 3.01 3.18
C ILE A 80 3.52 3.33 4.47
N ASP A 81 2.90 4.17 5.29
CA ASP A 81 3.29 4.38 6.69
C ASP A 81 2.66 3.29 7.56
N TRP A 82 3.37 2.81 8.58
CA TRP A 82 2.94 1.70 9.42
C TRP A 82 3.10 2.02 10.90
N GLU A 83 2.08 1.70 11.68
CA GLU A 83 2.11 1.82 13.13
C GLU A 83 1.67 0.51 13.78
N TRP A 84 2.43 0.04 14.77
CA TRP A 84 2.04 -1.12 15.57
C TRP A 84 0.93 -0.71 16.54
N ASN A 85 -0.14 -1.50 16.60
CA ASN A 85 -1.21 -1.32 17.57
C ASN A 85 -1.20 -2.47 18.59
N ASP A 86 -0.93 -2.15 19.85
CA ASP A 86 -0.83 -3.15 20.93
C ASP A 86 -2.16 -3.85 21.22
N GLU A 87 -3.28 -3.12 21.17
CA GLU A 87 -4.61 -3.68 21.47
C GLU A 87 -5.02 -4.76 20.46
N ARG A 88 -4.78 -4.50 19.16
CA ARG A 88 -5.04 -5.46 18.09
C ARG A 88 -3.90 -6.44 17.88
N ARG A 89 -2.72 -6.16 18.45
CA ARG A 89 -1.46 -6.85 18.17
C ARG A 89 -1.22 -6.95 16.67
N ASP A 90 -1.47 -5.90 15.91
CA ASP A 90 -1.36 -5.86 14.45
C ASP A 90 -0.81 -4.51 13.98
N TYR A 91 -0.29 -4.47 12.76
CA TYR A 91 0.13 -3.24 12.10
C TYR A 91 -1.04 -2.57 11.38
N TYR A 92 -1.17 -1.27 11.59
CA TYR A 92 -2.06 -0.40 10.83
C TYR A 92 -1.27 0.37 9.78
N GLY A 93 -1.65 0.20 8.51
CA GLY A 93 -1.02 0.85 7.37
C GLY A 93 -1.83 2.02 6.86
N ARG A 94 -1.16 3.08 6.38
CA ARG A 94 -1.80 4.24 5.73
C ARG A 94 -1.11 4.60 4.43
N LEU A 95 -1.91 4.90 3.42
CA LEU A 95 -1.47 5.52 2.18
C LEU A 95 -1.74 7.02 2.28
N HIS A 96 -0.95 7.83 1.57
CA HIS A 96 -1.36 9.21 1.32
C HIS A 96 -2.72 9.23 0.59
N GLN A 97 -3.66 10.07 1.02
CA GLN A 97 -5.04 10.08 0.49
C GLN A 97 -5.12 10.20 -1.04
N ILE A 98 -4.35 11.12 -1.64
CA ILE A 98 -4.28 11.26 -3.11
C ILE A 98 -3.76 9.99 -3.79
N THR A 99 -2.78 9.31 -3.20
CA THR A 99 -2.25 8.03 -3.71
C THR A 99 -3.33 6.96 -3.66
N TYR A 100 -4.06 6.83 -2.55
CA TYR A 100 -5.20 5.92 -2.42
C TYR A 100 -6.22 6.11 -3.56
N HIS A 101 -6.67 7.34 -3.79
CA HIS A 101 -7.63 7.66 -4.85
C HIS A 101 -7.11 7.37 -6.26
N ASN A 102 -5.85 7.73 -6.53
CA ASN A 102 -5.24 7.51 -7.83
C ASN A 102 -5.02 6.00 -8.09
N CYS A 103 -4.65 5.23 -7.07
CA CYS A 103 -4.54 3.78 -7.15
C CYS A 103 -5.90 3.12 -7.37
N LYS A 104 -6.98 3.56 -6.69
CA LYS A 104 -8.35 3.07 -6.97
C LYS A 104 -8.74 3.27 -8.43
N LYS A 105 -8.57 4.50 -8.94
CA LYS A 105 -8.82 4.82 -10.36
C LYS A 105 -7.99 3.95 -11.30
N ALA A 106 -6.70 3.76 -11.01
CA ALA A 106 -5.81 2.93 -11.83
C ALA A 106 -6.17 1.43 -11.79
N MET A 107 -6.82 0.97 -10.72
CA MET A 107 -7.29 -0.41 -10.55
C MET A 107 -8.71 -0.64 -11.09
N ASN A 108 -9.42 0.41 -11.51
CA ASN A 108 -10.83 0.41 -11.89
C ASN A 108 -11.77 -0.07 -10.75
N LEU A 109 -11.56 0.47 -9.55
CA LEU A 109 -12.35 0.21 -8.33
C LEU A 109 -13.14 1.44 -7.88
#